data_AF-A0A7R9F901-F1
#
_entry.id   AF-A0A7R9F901-F1
#
_cell.length_a   1.000
_cell.length_b   1.000
_cell.length_c   1.000
_cell.angle_alpha   90.00
_cell.angle_beta   90.00
_cell.angle_gamma   90.00
#
_symmetry.space_group_name_H-M   'P 1'
#
loop_
_entity.id
_entity.type
_entity.pdbx_description
1 polymer ?
#
loop_
_entity_poly.entity_id
_entity_poly.type
_entity_poly.pdbx_seq_one_letter_code
_entity_poly.pdbx_strand_id
1 'polypeptide(L)' 'MAADAEPLEILLHLPLLCEDKNVPYVFVRSKQALGRACGVSRQVVACSVTVNEGSQLKPQIQAIQLEIEKLLV' A
#
# COMPACT_ATOMS: atom_id res chain seq x y z
N MET A 1 -0.32 -2.29 2.64
CA MET A 1 -1.02 -2.74 3.88
C MET A 1 -0.03 -3.41 4.81
N ALA A 2 -0.24 -3.42 6.12
CA ALA A 2 0.66 -4.05 7.08
C ALA A 2 0.16 -5.45 7.47
N ALA A 3 1.05 -6.45 7.43
CA ALA A 3 0.72 -7.84 7.75
C ALA A 3 0.59 -8.12 9.26
N ASP A 4 1.17 -7.27 10.11
CA ASP A 4 1.13 -7.34 11.59
C ASP A 4 -0.03 -6.51 12.19
N ALA A 5 -1.05 -6.21 11.39
CA ALA A 5 -2.26 -5.54 11.87
C ALA A 5 -3.06 -6.48 12.79
N GLU A 6 -3.49 -5.95 13.92
CA GLU A 6 -4.29 -6.66 14.92
C GLU A 6 -5.45 -5.74 15.31
N PRO A 7 -6.72 -6.13 15.08
CA PRO A 7 -7.17 -7.31 14.32
C PRO A 7 -6.90 -7.19 12.80
N LEU A 8 -6.65 -8.32 12.12
CA LEU A 8 -6.37 -8.32 10.67
C LEU A 8 -7.64 -8.06 9.83
N GLU A 9 -8.79 -8.41 10.38
CA GLU A 9 -10.12 -8.32 9.78
C GLU A 9 -10.44 -6.89 9.32
N ILE A 10 -9.86 -5.88 9.98
CA ILE A 10 -10.04 -4.47 9.62
C ILE A 10 -9.48 -4.14 8.24
N LEU A 11 -8.55 -4.94 7.70
CA LEU A 11 -7.91 -4.71 6.39
C LEU A 11 -8.54 -5.53 5.26
N LEU A 12 -9.30 -6.59 5.55
CA LEU A 12 -9.75 -7.56 4.55
C LEU A 12 -10.72 -6.98 3.50
N HIS A 13 -11.35 -5.85 3.79
CA HIS A 13 -12.20 -5.15 2.82
C HIS A 13 -11.40 -4.43 1.71
N LEU A 14 -10.11 -4.13 1.93
CA LEU A 14 -9.29 -3.39 0.98
C LEU A 14 -8.84 -4.25 -0.22
N PRO A 15 -8.31 -5.47 -0.05
CA PRO A 15 -7.95 -6.33 -1.19
C PRO A 15 -9.10 -6.54 -2.17
N LEU A 16 -10.30 -6.84 -1.68
CA LEU A 16 -11.51 -7.02 -2.49
C LEU A 16 -11.81 -5.79 -3.36
N LEU A 17 -11.78 -4.60 -2.74
CA LEU A 17 -12.01 -3.35 -3.48
C LEU A 17 -10.89 -3.04 -4.48
N CYS A 18 -9.65 -3.39 -4.15
CA CYS A 18 -8.50 -3.22 -5.02
C CYS A 18 -8.58 -4.15 -6.25
N GLU A 19 -9.05 -5.38 -6.08
CA GLU A 19 -9.29 -6.31 -7.19
C GLU A 19 -10.40 -5.81 -8.12
N ASP A 20 -11.54 -5.37 -7.56
CA ASP A 20 -12.65 -4.81 -8.34
C ASP A 20 -12.24 -3.58 -9.16
N LYS A 21 -11.35 -2.74 -8.61
CA LYS A 21 -10.87 -1.51 -9.25
C LYS A 21 -9.56 -1.68 -10.02
N ASN A 22 -9.02 -2.89 -10.08
CA ASN A 22 -7.73 -3.19 -10.70
C ASN A 22 -6.59 -2.28 -10.20
N VAL A 23 -6.54 -2.05 -8.89
CA VAL A 23 -5.51 -1.24 -8.22
C VAL A 23 -4.49 -2.17 -7.56
N PRO A 24 -3.19 -2.06 -7.89
CA PRO A 24 -2.17 -2.92 -7.31
C PRO A 24 -2.02 -2.67 -5.81
N TYR A 25 -1.87 -3.74 -5.04
CA TYR A 25 -1.72 -3.69 -3.60
C TYR A 25 -0.64 -4.66 -3.11
N VAL A 26 -0.04 -4.36 -1.96
CA VAL A 26 1.00 -5.21 -1.36
C VAL A 26 0.95 -5.16 0.17
N PHE A 27 1.37 -6.25 0.80
CA PHE A 27 1.56 -6.33 2.24
C PHE A 27 3.03 -6.12 2.62
N VAL A 28 3.28 -5.24 3.58
CA VAL A 28 4.57 -5.01 4.22
C VAL A 28 4.60 -5.65 5.60
N ARG A 29 5.79 -6.02 6.07
CA ARG A 29 5.94 -6.81 7.31
C ARG A 29 5.55 -6.06 8.59
N SER A 30 5.65 -4.74 8.65
CA SER A 30 5.46 -3.98 9.89
C SER A 30 4.68 -2.68 9.74
N LYS A 31 3.64 -2.51 10.56
CA LYS A 31 2.83 -1.29 10.73
C LYS A 31 3.60 -0.14 11.36
N GLN A 32 4.63 -0.44 12.16
CA GLN A 32 5.52 0.57 12.73
C GLN A 32 6.45 1.15 11.66
N ALA A 33 7.07 0.28 10.85
CA ALA A 33 7.92 0.72 9.75
C ALA A 33 7.11 1.53 8.73
N LEU A 34 5.88 1.10 8.44
CA LEU A 34 4.97 1.83 7.55
C LEU A 34 4.62 3.22 8.11
N GLY A 35 4.29 3.32 9.40
CA GLY A 35 4.01 4.60 10.04
C GLY A 35 5.18 5.58 9.96
N ARG A 36 6.39 5.11 10.25
CA ARG A 36 7.61 5.94 10.10
C ARG A 36 7.83 6.39 8.66
N ALA A 37 7.60 5.51 7.68
CA ALA A 37 7.71 5.87 6.26
C ALA A 37 6.67 6.92 5.83
N CYS A 38 5.47 6.87 6.41
CA CYS A 38 4.43 7.89 6.23
C CYS A 38 4.68 9.17 7.04
N GLY A 39 5.77 9.28 7.79
CA GLY A 39 6.09 10.47 8.60
C GLY A 39 5.25 10.62 9.86
N VAL A 40 4.59 9.55 10.34
CA VAL A 40 3.78 9.56 11.55
C VAL A 40 4.42 8.75 12.67
N SER A 41 4.27 9.23 13.91
CA SER A 41 4.76 8.54 15.11
C SER A 41 3.90 7.34 15.52
N ARG A 42 2.65 7.29 15.04
CA ARG A 42 1.70 6.21 15.31
C ARG A 42 1.81 5.11 14.25
N GLN A 43 1.43 3.90 14.64
CA GLN A 43 1.38 2.75 13.75
C GLN A 43 0.35 2.96 12.64
N VAL A 44 0.71 2.59 11.41
CA VAL A 44 -0.15 2.70 10.24
C VAL A 44 -0.38 1.31 9.66
N VAL A 45 -1.65 0.94 9.52
CA VAL A 45 -2.06 -0.39 9.01
C VAL A 45 -2.27 -0.38 7.49
N ALA A 46 -2.66 0.76 6.92
CA ALA A 46 -2.86 0.93 5.49
C ALA A 46 -2.42 2.33 5.05
N CYS A 47 -1.87 2.42 3.86
CA CYS A 47 -1.52 3.66 3.19
C CYS A 47 -1.97 3.55 1.72
N SER A 48 -2.37 4.68 1.14
CA SER A 48 -2.64 4.78 -0.28
C SER A 48 -1.75 5.86 -0.88
N VAL A 49 -1.15 5.57 -2.03
CA VAL A 49 -0.37 6.53 -2.80
C VAL A 49 -1.25 7.03 -3.92
N THR A 50 -1.67 8.29 -3.83
CA THR A 50 -2.48 8.94 -4.88
C THR A 50 -1.57 9.44 -6.00
N VAL A 51 -2.01 9.28 -7.24
CA VAL A 51 -1.31 9.80 -8.40
C VAL A 51 -1.73 11.24 -8.67
N ASN A 52 -0.76 12.13 -8.85
CA ASN A 52 -0.98 13.49 -9.34
C ASN A 52 -0.15 13.69 -10.62
N GLU A 53 -0.77 14.18 -11.68
CA GLU A 53 -0.13 14.30 -13.00
C GLU A 53 1.09 15.21 -13.01
N GLY A 54 1.12 16.23 -12.14
CA GLY A 54 2.28 17.13 -11.98
C GLY A 54 3.37 16.62 -11.03
N SER A 55 3.25 15.42 -10.49
CA SER A 55 4.19 14.92 -9.49
C SER A 55 5.49 14.40 -10.13
N GLN A 56 6.63 14.88 -9.62
CA GLN A 56 7.96 14.37 -9.98
C GLN A 56 8.15 12.89 -9.58
N LEU A 57 7.31 12.36 -8.70
CA LEU A 57 7.38 10.98 -8.20
C LEU A 57 6.64 9.98 -9.10
N LYS A 58 5.91 10.45 -10.12
CA LYS A 58 5.17 9.60 -11.06
C LYS A 58 5.99 8.43 -11.64
N PRO A 59 7.22 8.61 -12.16
CA PRO A 59 8.01 7.49 -12.69
C PRO A 59 8.37 6.46 -11.62
N GLN A 60 8.66 6.89 -10.39
CA GLN A 60 8.98 5.98 -9.29
C GLN A 60 7.75 5.17 -8.86
N ILE A 61 6.58 5.81 -8.80
CA ILE A 61 5.31 5.13 -8.48
C ILE A 61 4.99 4.07 -9.53
N GLN A 62 5.15 4.39 -10.82
CA GLN A 62 4.91 3.45 -11.92
C GLN A 62 5.87 2.25 -11.88
N ALA A 63 7.16 2.49 -11.59
CA ALA A 63 8.13 1.40 -11.44
C ALA A 63 7.74 0.43 -10.31
N ILE A 64 7.32 0.96 -9.16
CA ILE A 64 6.88 0.15 -8.02
C ILE A 64 5.57 -0.60 -8.34
N GLN A 65 4.61 0.04 -9.01
CA GLN A 65 3.38 -0.63 -9.43
C GLN A 65 3.69 -1.87 -10.29
N LEU A 66 4.60 -1.73 -11.26
CA LEU A 66 5.00 -2.83 -12.14
C LEU A 66 5.76 -3.95 -11.41
N GLU A 67 6.50 -3.63 -10.34
CA GLU A 67 7.08 -4.65 -9.47
C GLU A 67 6.02 -5.39 -8.64
N ILE A 68 5.01 -4.68 -8.14
CA ILE A 68 3.92 -5.27 -7.37
C ILE A 68 3.07 -6.20 -8.25
N GLU A 69 2.76 -5.79 -9.48
CA GLU A 69 2.00 -6.62 -10.42
C GLU A 69 2.68 -7.96 -10.71
N LYS A 70 4.02 -7.99 -10.76
CA LYS A 70 4.80 -9.24 -10.93
C LYS A 70 4.67 -10.21 -9.75
N LEU A 71 4.33 -9.71 -8.56
CA LEU A 71 4.14 -10.53 -7.36
C LEU A 71 2.74 -11.14 -7.27
N LEU A 72 1.79 -10.66 -8.07
CA LEU A 72 0.40 -11.11 -8.11
C LEU A 72 0.16 -12.22 -9.15
N VAL A 73 1.20 -12.67 -9.86
CA VAL A 73 1.19 -13.78 -10.83
C VAL A 73 1.71 -15.06 -10.20
#